data_AF-A0A7C2HYZ6-F1
#
_entry.id   AF-A0A7C2HYZ6-F1
#
_cell.length_a   1.000
_cell.length_b   1.000
_cell.length_c   1.000
_cell.angle_alpha   90.00
_cell.angle_beta   90.00
_cell.angle_gamma   90.00
#
_symmetry.space_group_name_H-M   'P 1'
#
loop_
_entity.id
_entity.type
_entity.pdbx_description
1 polymer ?
#
loop_
_entity_poly.entity_id
_entity_poly.type
_entity_poly.pdbx_seq_one_letter_code
_entity_poly.pdbx_strand_id
1 'polypeptide(L)'
;MEHDEPDEDAYGPDEEPYELDAEERGNIEADLEDLEAMREVFGPQGVKGVVIACPDCGSNHYYEWDLLRENLEHMLETGEPRMHEPAFEVREEEYIQWDYGKGYIDALADHGLEPDRRIEVTRCPWCETPLEEHFAFCPRCGRSLGAVRLYRELVERGLDEREVRAMLVRAGFEPF
;
A
#
# COMPACT_ATOMS: atom_id res chain seq x y z
N MET A 1 41.78 -9.74 -56.16
CA MET A 1 41.63 -10.47 -54.90
C MET A 1 42.26 -9.60 -53.85
N GLU A 2 41.47 -8.95 -53.02
CA GLU A 2 41.80 -8.71 -51.63
C GLU A 2 40.47 -8.49 -50.92
N HIS A 3 40.28 -9.32 -49.91
CA HIS A 3 39.13 -9.45 -49.04
C HIS A 3 39.64 -8.85 -47.73
N ASP A 4 38.98 -7.82 -47.21
CA ASP A 4 39.17 -7.40 -45.83
C ASP A 4 37.79 -7.03 -45.28
N GLU A 5 37.39 -7.81 -44.29
CA GLU A 5 36.09 -7.86 -43.63
C GLU A 5 35.89 -6.62 -42.75
N PRO A 6 34.64 -6.26 -42.39
CA PRO A 6 34.38 -5.10 -41.55
C PRO A 6 34.87 -5.37 -40.11
N ASP A 7 35.52 -4.39 -39.49
CA ASP A 7 35.82 -4.39 -38.05
C ASP A 7 34.49 -4.41 -37.26
N GLU A 8 34.11 -5.62 -36.82
CA GLU A 8 33.30 -5.88 -35.64
C GLU A 8 34.13 -5.48 -34.40
N ASP A 9 33.46 -4.94 -33.38
CA ASP A 9 33.99 -4.65 -32.04
C ASP A 9 34.73 -3.31 -31.84
N ALA A 10 33.95 -2.23 -31.88
CA ALA A 10 34.23 -1.06 -31.05
C ALA A 10 32.99 -0.76 -30.19
N TYR A 11 32.78 -1.60 -29.16
CA TYR A 11 31.90 -1.31 -28.03
C TYR A 11 32.18 0.13 -27.55
N GLY A 12 31.10 0.92 -27.46
CA GLY A 12 31.15 2.31 -26.99
C GLY A 12 31.70 2.42 -25.56
N PRO A 13 32.20 3.60 -25.18
CA PRO A 13 32.88 3.81 -23.90
C PRO A 13 31.95 3.51 -22.72
N ASP A 14 32.51 2.91 -21.67
CA ASP A 14 31.88 2.72 -20.35
C ASP A 14 31.01 3.94 -19.99
N GLU A 15 29.68 3.79 -20.01
CA GLU A 15 28.75 4.78 -19.47
C GLU A 15 29.01 4.87 -17.96
N GLU A 16 29.33 6.08 -17.47
CA GLU A 16 29.47 6.31 -16.04
C GLU A 16 28.14 5.94 -15.35
N PRO A 17 28.16 5.24 -14.20
CA PRO A 17 26.94 4.87 -13.49
C PRO A 17 26.07 6.11 -13.27
N TYR A 18 24.81 6.03 -13.70
CA TYR A 18 23.85 7.11 -13.48
C TYR A 18 23.65 7.31 -11.97
N GLU A 19 24.09 8.45 -11.44
CA GLU A 19 23.83 8.80 -10.04
C GLU A 19 22.50 9.55 -9.94
N LEU A 20 21.55 8.97 -9.21
CA LEU A 20 20.27 9.62 -8.91
C LEU A 20 20.50 10.92 -8.15
N ASP A 21 19.84 11.99 -8.57
CA ASP A 21 19.77 13.19 -7.76
C ASP A 21 18.82 13.02 -6.56
N ALA A 22 18.79 14.02 -5.67
CA ALA A 22 17.97 13.96 -4.47
C ALA A 22 16.46 13.97 -4.74
N GLU A 23 16.02 14.59 -5.84
CA GLU A 23 14.61 14.63 -6.25
C GLU A 23 14.18 13.28 -6.84
N GLU A 24 14.98 12.73 -7.75
CA GLU A 24 14.74 11.41 -8.35
C GLU A 24 14.71 10.31 -7.29
N ARG A 25 15.66 10.34 -6.36
CA ARG A 25 15.68 9.42 -5.24
C ARG A 25 14.42 9.54 -4.39
N GLY A 26 14.00 10.76 -4.07
CA GLY A 26 12.78 11.01 -3.28
C GLY A 26 11.52 10.53 -3.99
N ASN A 27 11.45 10.66 -5.32
CA ASN A 27 10.34 10.15 -6.11
C ASN A 27 10.24 8.61 -6.06
N ILE A 28 11.39 7.91 -6.17
CA ILE A 28 11.41 6.44 -6.08
C ILE A 28 11.05 5.97 -4.67
N GLU A 29 11.52 6.67 -3.62
CA GLU A 29 11.15 6.37 -2.23
C GLU A 29 9.63 6.56 -2.02
N ALA A 30 9.02 7.61 -2.58
CA ALA A 30 7.57 7.80 -2.53
C ALA A 30 6.81 6.70 -3.31
N ASP A 31 7.31 6.28 -4.48
CA ASP A 31 6.69 5.18 -5.24
C ASP A 31 6.76 3.85 -4.48
N LEU A 32 7.80 3.61 -3.68
CA LEU A 32 7.87 2.45 -2.79
C LEU A 32 6.82 2.50 -1.68
N GLU A 33 6.63 3.66 -1.05
CA GLU A 33 5.59 3.87 -0.03
C GLU A 33 4.18 3.62 -0.61
N ASP A 34 3.91 4.17 -1.80
CA ASP A 34 2.63 3.97 -2.49
C ASP A 34 2.42 2.51 -2.88
N LEU A 35 3.47 1.82 -3.33
CA LEU A 35 3.42 0.40 -3.67
C LEU A 35 3.09 -0.47 -2.44
N GLU A 36 3.69 -0.17 -1.30
CA GLU A 36 3.42 -0.86 -0.04
C GLU A 36 1.96 -0.64 0.39
N ALA A 37 1.50 0.61 0.43
CA ALA A 37 0.12 0.94 0.79
C ALA A 37 -0.90 0.28 -0.14
N MET A 38 -0.65 0.28 -1.46
CA MET A 38 -1.49 -0.43 -2.42
C MET A 38 -1.51 -1.93 -2.16
N ARG A 39 -0.36 -2.56 -1.87
CA ARG A 39 -0.29 -3.99 -1.56
C ARG A 39 -1.09 -4.34 -0.32
N GLU A 40 -1.03 -3.53 0.73
CA GLU A 40 -1.80 -3.75 1.97
C GLU A 40 -3.32 -3.71 1.73
N VAL A 41 -3.77 -2.80 0.88
CA VAL A 41 -5.19 -2.65 0.53
C VAL A 41 -5.66 -3.75 -0.42
N PHE A 42 -4.94 -3.98 -1.51
CA PHE A 42 -5.41 -4.81 -2.64
C PHE A 42 -4.90 -6.26 -2.60
N GLY A 43 -3.75 -6.51 -1.98
CA GLY A 43 -3.18 -7.85 -1.83
C GLY A 43 -4.14 -8.85 -1.17
N PRO A 44 -4.78 -8.53 -0.03
CA PRO A 44 -5.77 -9.41 0.61
C PRO A 44 -7.01 -9.70 -0.26
N GLN A 45 -7.27 -8.88 -1.29
CA GLN A 45 -8.38 -9.05 -2.22
C GLN A 45 -8.02 -9.95 -3.41
N GLY A 46 -6.77 -10.41 -3.49
CA GLY A 46 -6.27 -11.31 -4.54
C GLY A 46 -5.60 -10.60 -5.73
N VAL A 47 -5.41 -9.27 -5.66
CA VAL A 47 -4.64 -8.54 -6.68
C VAL A 47 -3.16 -8.92 -6.56
N LYS A 48 -2.54 -9.25 -7.69
CA LYS A 48 -1.14 -9.74 -7.76
C LYS A 48 -0.10 -8.63 -7.90
N GLY A 49 -0.53 -7.45 -8.34
CA GLY A 49 0.36 -6.34 -8.61
C GLY A 49 -0.30 -5.18 -9.34
N VAL A 50 0.51 -4.40 -10.03
CA VAL A 50 0.08 -3.19 -10.74
C VAL A 50 0.29 -3.29 -12.24
N VAL A 51 -0.50 -2.50 -12.97
CA VAL A 51 -0.32 -2.21 -14.38
C VAL A 51 0.09 -0.75 -14.52
N ILE A 52 1.19 -0.52 -15.23
CA ILE A 52 1.69 0.81 -15.55
C ILE A 52 1.56 1.01 -17.07
N ALA A 53 0.78 2.00 -17.47
CA ALA A 53 0.70 2.41 -18.87
C ALA A 53 1.93 3.25 -19.20
N CYS A 54 2.88 2.69 -19.95
CA CYS A 54 4.10 3.40 -20.31
C CYS A 54 3.86 4.25 -21.58
N PRO A 55 3.99 5.59 -21.49
CA PRO A 55 3.74 6.48 -22.63
C PRO A 55 4.81 6.33 -23.72
N ASP A 56 6.03 5.95 -23.36
CA ASP A 56 7.16 5.86 -24.29
C ASP A 56 7.06 4.63 -25.20
N CYS A 57 6.67 3.48 -24.66
CA CYS A 57 6.49 2.25 -25.43
C CYS A 57 5.04 2.07 -25.95
N GLY A 58 4.09 2.85 -25.43
CA GLY A 58 2.66 2.76 -25.78
C GLY A 58 1.99 1.46 -25.36
N SER A 59 2.53 0.75 -24.36
CA SER A 59 2.07 -0.56 -23.90
C SER A 59 1.90 -0.60 -22.37
N ASN A 60 1.08 -1.54 -21.90
CA ASN A 60 0.88 -1.79 -20.47
C ASN A 60 1.95 -2.73 -19.93
N HIS A 61 2.61 -2.34 -18.85
CA HIS A 61 3.60 -3.15 -18.14
C HIS A 61 2.98 -3.70 -16.86
N TYR A 62 3.01 -5.01 -16.70
CA TYR A 62 2.42 -5.72 -15.56
C TYR A 62 3.52 -6.13 -14.61
N TYR A 63 3.46 -5.64 -13.38
CA TYR A 63 4.42 -5.97 -12.34
C TYR A 63 3.71 -6.61 -11.16
N GLU A 64 4.17 -7.80 -10.76
CA GLU A 64 3.81 -8.33 -9.44
C GLU A 64 4.39 -7.44 -8.33
N TRP A 65 3.77 -7.46 -7.14
CA TRP A 65 4.16 -6.61 -6.02
C TRP A 65 5.65 -6.68 -5.69
N ASP A 66 6.17 -7.90 -5.55
CA ASP A 66 7.57 -8.11 -5.17
C ASP A 66 8.53 -7.74 -6.31
N LEU A 67 8.12 -7.97 -7.57
CA LEU A 67 8.92 -7.61 -8.74
C LEU A 67 9.10 -6.09 -8.88
N LEU A 68 8.03 -5.31 -8.72
CA LEU A 68 8.15 -3.84 -8.81
C LEU A 68 8.96 -3.29 -7.64
N ARG A 69 8.76 -3.82 -6.43
CA ARG A 69 9.53 -3.40 -5.25
C ARG A 69 11.02 -3.62 -5.47
N GLU A 70 11.40 -4.84 -5.88
CA GLU A 70 12.81 -5.16 -6.15
C GLU A 70 13.42 -4.28 -7.25
N ASN A 71 12.62 -3.90 -8.26
CA ASN A 71 13.06 -2.99 -9.30
C ASN A 71 13.32 -1.57 -8.76
N LEU A 72 12.39 -1.02 -7.99
CA LEU A 72 12.53 0.31 -7.36
C LEU A 72 13.69 0.35 -6.35
N GLU A 73 13.84 -0.70 -5.53
CA GLU A 73 14.99 -0.86 -4.61
C GLU A 73 16.31 -0.91 -5.40
N HIS A 74 16.35 -1.64 -6.52
CA HIS A 74 17.54 -1.69 -7.37
C HIS A 74 17.85 -0.33 -8.00
N MET A 75 16.84 0.41 -8.45
CA MET A 75 17.02 1.76 -8.96
C MET A 75 17.62 2.68 -7.89
N LEU A 76 17.19 2.59 -6.63
CA LEU A 76 17.78 3.37 -5.53
C LEU A 76 19.26 3.06 -5.27
N GLU A 77 19.71 1.85 -5.60
CA GLU A 77 21.09 1.41 -5.42
C GLU A 77 21.99 1.72 -6.63
N THR A 78 21.45 1.60 -7.84
CA THR A 78 22.23 1.57 -9.09
C THR A 78 21.94 2.72 -10.04
N GLY A 79 20.83 3.44 -9.84
CA GLY A 79 20.31 4.45 -10.75
C GLY A 79 19.63 3.89 -11.99
N GLU A 80 19.65 2.57 -12.21
CA GLU A 80 19.11 1.95 -13.41
C GLU A 80 17.96 0.98 -13.12
N PRO A 81 16.91 0.96 -13.96
CA PRO A 81 15.84 -0.01 -13.84
C PRO A 81 16.32 -1.40 -14.24
N ARG A 82 15.91 -2.42 -13.49
CA ARG A 82 16.22 -3.80 -13.83
C ARG A 82 15.31 -4.30 -14.94
N MET A 83 15.91 -4.73 -16.05
CA MET A 83 15.15 -5.41 -17.10
C MET A 83 14.62 -6.74 -16.57
N HIS A 84 13.32 -6.96 -16.74
CA HIS A 84 12.64 -8.22 -16.44
C HIS A 84 11.99 -8.74 -17.72
N GLU A 85 11.84 -10.05 -17.81
CA GLU A 85 11.10 -10.66 -18.91
C GLU A 85 9.60 -10.39 -18.75
N PRO A 86 8.86 -10.16 -19.85
CA PRO A 86 7.42 -10.01 -19.77
C PRO A 86 6.75 -11.24 -19.15
N ALA A 87 5.76 -11.02 -18.30
CA ALA A 87 4.98 -12.10 -17.72
C ALA A 87 4.26 -12.92 -18.83
N PHE A 88 4.31 -14.24 -18.69
CA PHE A 88 3.65 -15.17 -19.62
C PHE A 88 2.17 -15.33 -19.26
N GLU A 89 1.27 -15.25 -20.26
CA GLU A 89 -0.19 -15.40 -20.07
C GLU A 89 -0.78 -14.48 -18.98
N VAL A 90 -0.46 -13.18 -19.04
CA VAL A 90 -1.01 -12.19 -18.10
C VAL A 90 -2.53 -12.18 -18.17
N ARG A 91 -3.16 -12.27 -16.99
CA ARG A 91 -4.58 -12.06 -16.79
C ARG A 91 -4.79 -10.66 -16.25
N GLU A 92 -5.21 -9.74 -17.11
CA GLU A 92 -5.28 -8.32 -16.78
C GLU A 92 -6.15 -8.02 -15.56
N GLU A 93 -7.20 -8.83 -15.34
CA GLU A 93 -8.10 -8.70 -14.19
C GLU A 93 -7.46 -8.98 -12.82
N GLU A 94 -6.26 -9.56 -12.80
CA GLU A 94 -5.51 -9.86 -11.57
C GLU A 94 -4.62 -8.69 -11.11
N TYR A 95 -4.59 -7.59 -11.86
CA TYR A 95 -3.75 -6.42 -11.61
C TYR A 95 -4.59 -5.14 -11.54
N ILE A 96 -4.06 -4.14 -10.84
CA ILE A 96 -4.71 -2.82 -10.72
C ILE A 96 -3.92 -1.75 -11.45
N GLN A 97 -4.60 -0.77 -12.06
CA GLN A 97 -3.94 0.37 -12.68
C GLN A 97 -3.25 1.22 -11.61
N TRP A 98 -1.98 1.58 -11.82
CA TRP A 98 -1.16 2.35 -10.89
C TRP A 98 -1.84 3.65 -10.43
N ASP A 99 -2.25 4.50 -11.37
CA ASP A 99 -2.87 5.80 -11.07
C ASP A 99 -4.19 5.66 -10.29
N TYR A 100 -4.96 4.61 -10.61
CA TYR A 100 -6.18 4.32 -9.87
C TYR A 100 -5.86 3.86 -8.44
N GLY A 101 -4.85 2.99 -8.28
CA GLY A 101 -4.40 2.51 -6.99
C GLY A 101 -3.93 3.66 -6.09
N LYS A 102 -3.07 4.56 -6.60
CA LYS A 102 -2.65 5.80 -5.91
C LYS A 102 -3.84 6.67 -5.49
N GLY A 103 -4.73 7.00 -6.43
CA GLY A 103 -5.90 7.82 -6.11
C GLY A 103 -6.85 7.17 -5.09
N TYR A 104 -6.91 5.83 -5.05
CA TYR A 104 -7.71 5.11 -4.06
C TYR A 104 -7.09 5.18 -2.67
N ILE A 105 -5.77 4.96 -2.53
CA ILE A 105 -5.08 5.06 -1.23
C ILE A 105 -5.10 6.50 -0.70
N ASP A 106 -4.92 7.50 -1.57
CA ASP A 106 -5.03 8.93 -1.20
C ASP A 106 -6.39 9.22 -0.59
N ALA A 107 -7.47 8.75 -1.23
CA ALA A 107 -8.82 8.94 -0.73
C ALA A 107 -9.07 8.22 0.62
N LEU A 108 -8.45 7.06 0.85
CA LEU A 108 -8.51 6.40 2.16
C LEU A 108 -7.80 7.24 3.24
N ALA A 109 -6.60 7.74 2.94
CA ALA A 109 -5.83 8.57 3.86
C ALA A 109 -6.57 9.88 4.21
N ASP A 110 -7.11 10.58 3.21
CA ASP A 110 -7.88 11.82 3.39
C ASP A 110 -9.12 11.64 4.29
N HIS A 111 -9.68 10.43 4.31
CA HIS A 111 -10.85 10.08 5.13
C HIS A 111 -10.51 9.32 6.42
N GLY A 112 -9.22 9.05 6.67
CA GLY A 112 -8.74 8.27 7.81
C GLY A 112 -9.31 6.85 7.82
N LEU A 113 -9.39 6.22 6.65
CA LEU A 113 -9.90 4.87 6.42
C LEU A 113 -8.80 3.89 6.04
N GLU A 114 -7.55 4.19 6.41
CA GLU A 114 -6.41 3.31 6.16
C GLU A 114 -6.65 1.93 6.83
N PRO A 115 -6.28 0.82 6.16
CA PRO A 115 -6.61 -0.54 6.62
C PRO A 115 -5.93 -0.92 7.94
N ASP A 116 -4.80 -0.31 8.27
CA ASP A 116 -4.02 -0.51 9.48
C ASP A 116 -4.45 0.40 10.65
N ARG A 117 -5.19 1.48 10.39
CA ARG A 117 -5.67 2.43 11.40
C ARG A 117 -6.69 1.77 12.33
N ARG A 118 -6.19 1.19 13.43
CA ARG A 118 -7.01 0.55 14.46
C ARG A 118 -7.25 1.47 15.65
N ILE A 119 -8.50 1.52 16.09
CA ILE A 119 -8.86 2.21 17.32
C ILE A 119 -8.37 1.39 18.52
N GLU A 120 -7.31 1.89 19.14
CA GLU A 120 -6.73 1.25 20.31
C GLU A 120 -7.66 1.34 21.51
N VAL A 121 -7.76 0.23 22.24
CA VAL A 121 -8.46 0.16 23.53
C VAL A 121 -7.61 -0.67 24.47
N THR A 122 -6.83 0.01 25.32
CA THR A 122 -5.85 -0.64 26.21
C THR A 122 -6.44 -1.10 27.55
N ARG A 123 -7.64 -0.62 27.91
CA ARG A 123 -8.38 -1.01 29.11
C ARG A 123 -9.88 -1.04 28.86
N CYS A 124 -10.53 -2.02 29.47
CA CYS A 124 -11.98 -2.14 29.44
C CYS A 124 -12.63 -0.99 30.24
N PRO A 125 -13.51 -0.16 29.64
CA PRO A 125 -14.09 1.00 30.32
C PRO A 125 -15.06 0.63 31.45
N TRP A 126 -15.47 -0.65 31.56
CA TRP A 126 -16.43 -1.10 32.58
C TRP A 126 -15.80 -1.82 33.76
N CYS A 127 -14.71 -2.55 33.56
CA CYS A 127 -14.09 -3.36 34.62
C CYS A 127 -12.58 -3.19 34.73
N GLU A 128 -12.02 -2.25 33.96
CA GLU A 128 -10.62 -1.80 33.96
C GLU A 128 -9.57 -2.87 33.64
N THR A 129 -10.02 -4.07 33.24
CA THR A 129 -9.15 -5.14 32.76
C THR A 129 -8.27 -4.63 31.63
N PRO A 130 -6.94 -4.80 31.71
CA PRO A 130 -6.02 -4.55 30.60
C PRO A 130 -6.43 -5.36 29.38
N LEU A 131 -6.30 -4.76 28.20
CA LEU A 131 -6.71 -5.37 26.93
C LEU A 131 -5.54 -5.38 25.96
N GLU A 132 -5.43 -6.50 25.23
CA GLU A 132 -4.55 -6.66 24.09
C GLU A 132 -5.31 -6.34 22.80
N GLU A 133 -4.58 -5.96 21.75
CA GLU A 133 -5.16 -5.49 20.49
C GLU A 133 -6.13 -6.51 19.86
N HIS A 134 -5.76 -7.79 19.90
CA HIS A 134 -6.50 -8.88 19.29
C HIS A 134 -7.82 -9.24 20.00
N PHE A 135 -8.12 -8.65 21.17
CA PHE A 135 -9.36 -8.93 21.86
C PHE A 135 -10.56 -8.28 21.15
N ALA A 136 -11.55 -9.12 20.81
CA ALA A 136 -12.87 -8.69 20.36
C ALA A 136 -13.82 -8.42 21.54
N PHE A 137 -13.63 -9.12 22.65
CA PHE A 137 -14.41 -9.02 23.88
C PHE A 137 -13.49 -8.89 25.09
N CYS A 138 -13.94 -8.20 26.14
CA CYS A 138 -13.19 -8.13 27.39
C CYS A 138 -13.11 -9.53 28.04
N PRO A 139 -11.92 -10.06 28.35
CA PRO A 139 -11.78 -11.41 28.90
C PRO A 139 -12.33 -11.56 30.32
N ARG A 140 -12.54 -10.46 31.05
CA ARG A 140 -13.10 -10.48 32.42
C ARG A 140 -14.61 -10.36 32.46
N CYS A 141 -15.19 -9.43 31.69
CA CYS A 141 -16.63 -9.12 31.77
C CYS A 141 -17.43 -9.52 30.53
N GLY A 142 -16.78 -10.05 29.49
CA GLY A 142 -17.43 -10.56 28.27
C GLY A 142 -18.00 -9.49 27.33
N ARG A 143 -17.86 -8.20 27.65
CA ARG A 143 -18.42 -7.10 26.85
C ARG A 143 -17.67 -6.92 25.54
N SER A 144 -18.41 -6.59 24.47
CA SER A 144 -17.84 -6.30 23.17
C SER A 144 -16.98 -5.03 23.22
N LEU A 145 -15.77 -5.13 22.69
CA LEU A 145 -14.86 -4.00 22.52
C LEU A 145 -15.12 -3.26 21.20
N GLY A 146 -15.87 -3.86 20.27
CA GLY A 146 -16.26 -3.23 19.01
C GLY A 146 -17.06 -1.95 19.25
N ALA A 147 -18.02 -1.97 20.18
CA ALA A 147 -18.79 -0.78 20.54
C ALA A 147 -17.92 0.31 21.17
N VAL A 148 -16.87 -0.06 21.92
CA VAL A 148 -15.88 0.89 22.48
C VAL A 148 -15.06 1.56 21.41
N ARG A 149 -14.60 0.79 20.42
CA ARG A 149 -13.86 1.30 19.27
C ARG A 149 -14.73 2.26 18.45
N LEU A 150 -15.97 1.88 18.15
CA LEU A 150 -16.92 2.75 17.44
C LEU A 150 -17.23 4.04 18.20
N TYR A 151 -17.46 3.94 19.52
CA TYR A 151 -17.68 5.11 20.36
C TYR A 151 -16.52 6.10 20.27
N ARG A 152 -15.28 5.62 20.46
CA ARG A 152 -14.07 6.45 20.41
C ARG A 152 -13.93 7.14 19.06
N GLU A 153 -14.04 6.38 17.98
CA GLU A 153 -13.90 6.92 16.63
C GLU A 153 -14.94 8.00 16.32
N LEU A 154 -16.20 7.80 16.72
CA LEU A 154 -17.27 8.78 16.47
C LEU A 154 -17.05 10.06 17.29
N VAL A 155 -16.62 9.93 18.55
CA VAL A 155 -16.32 11.09 19.40
C VAL A 155 -15.08 11.84 18.91
N GLU A 156 -14.04 11.13 18.48
CA GLU A 156 -12.84 11.72 17.88
C GLU A 156 -13.14 12.46 16.58
N ARG A 157 -14.12 11.99 15.80
CA ARG A 157 -14.68 12.69 14.63
C ARG A 157 -15.58 13.88 14.98
N GLY A 158 -15.74 14.20 16.26
CA GLY A 158 -16.45 15.39 16.73
C GLY A 158 -17.95 15.21 16.95
N LEU A 159 -18.47 13.97 16.96
CA LEU A 159 -19.85 13.73 17.35
C LEU A 159 -20.03 13.88 18.87
N ASP A 160 -21.18 14.41 19.30
CA ASP A 160 -21.49 14.58 20.71
C ASP A 160 -21.58 13.22 21.42
N GLU A 161 -20.94 13.10 22.60
CA GLU A 161 -20.89 11.84 23.35
C GLU A 161 -22.28 11.29 23.68
N ARG A 162 -23.25 12.15 24.00
CA ARG A 162 -24.61 11.70 24.40
C ARG A 162 -25.35 11.16 23.19
N GLU A 163 -25.17 11.79 22.04
CA GLU A 163 -25.72 11.32 20.78
C GLU A 163 -25.13 9.96 20.38
N VAL A 164 -23.81 9.81 20.42
CA VAL A 164 -23.12 8.54 20.10
C VAL A 164 -23.59 7.42 21.03
N ARG A 165 -23.65 7.65 22.34
CA ARG A 165 -24.17 6.65 23.30
C ARG A 165 -25.61 6.26 22.98
N ALA A 166 -26.46 7.24 22.68
CA ALA A 166 -27.85 6.97 22.30
C ALA A 166 -27.96 6.15 21.01
N MET A 167 -27.10 6.41 20.01
CA MET A 167 -27.04 5.61 18.79
C MET A 167 -26.61 4.17 19.07
N LEU A 168 -25.56 3.97 19.87
CA LEU A 168 -25.06 2.63 20.21
C LEU A 168 -26.08 1.81 21.00
N VAL A 169 -26.77 2.42 21.97
CA VAL A 169 -27.87 1.78 22.71
C VAL A 169 -29.00 1.36 21.77
N ARG A 170 -29.45 2.25 20.86
CA ARG A 170 -30.49 1.91 19.87
C ARG A 170 -30.06 0.82 18.90
N ALA A 171 -28.77 0.72 18.60
CA ALA A 171 -28.18 -0.34 17.80
C ALA A 171 -28.01 -1.67 18.57
N GLY A 172 -28.37 -1.73 19.86
CA GLY A 172 -28.32 -2.93 20.70
C GLY A 172 -26.99 -3.15 21.42
N PHE A 173 -26.08 -2.16 21.41
CA PHE A 173 -24.83 -2.22 22.17
C PHE A 173 -25.04 -1.76 23.61
N GLU A 174 -25.80 -2.52 24.40
CA GLU A 174 -26.06 -2.20 25.80
C GLU A 174 -25.13 -2.94 26.76
N PRO A 175 -24.77 -2.32 27.91
CA PRO A 175 -24.95 -0.91 28.26
C PRO A 175 -23.75 -0.04 27.84
N PHE A 176 -24.04 1.17 27.34
CA PHE A 176 -23.10 2.19 26.86
C PHE A 176 -23.40 3.57 27.47
#